data_AF-A0A7Z0SMZ5-F1
#
_entry.id   AF-A0A7Z0SMZ5-F1
#
_cell.length_a   1.000
_cell.length_b   1.000
_cell.length_c   1.000
_cell.angle_alpha   90.00
_cell.angle_beta   90.00
_cell.angle_gamma   90.00
#
_symmetry.space_group_name_H-M   'P 1'
#
loop_
_entity.id
_entity.type
_entity.pdbx_description
1 polymer ?
#
loop_
_entity_poly.entity_id
_entity_poly.type
_entity_poly.pdbx_seq_one_letter_code
_entity_poly.pdbx_strand_id
1 'polypeptide(L)' 'MIDRQVVALAVASMSPEGLRAAQMEAVKRHMTVEDVVLEANLSMVHDQLYALRHTSPSLTVIEGGRA' A
#
# COMPACT_ATOMS: atom_id res chain seq x y z
N MET A 1 -7.53 -8.75 -13.18
CA MET A 1 -6.17 -8.24 -13.46
C MET A 1 -6.19 -6.74 -13.24
N ILE A 2 -5.16 -6.18 -12.59
CA ILE A 2 -5.01 -4.71 -12.54
C ILE A 2 -4.62 -4.25 -13.94
N ASP A 3 -5.36 -3.29 -14.48
CA ASP A 3 -5.10 -2.72 -15.80
C ASP A 3 -3.83 -1.85 -15.75
N ARG A 4 -2.92 -2.06 -16.70
CA ARG A 4 -1.69 -1.27 -16.81
C ARG A 4 -1.97 0.22 -17.06
N GLN A 5 -3.10 0.57 -17.65
CA GLN A 5 -3.50 1.97 -17.84
C GLN A 5 -3.78 2.66 -16.50
N VAL A 6 -4.34 1.94 -15.53
CA VAL A 6 -4.59 2.49 -14.18
C VAL A 6 -3.28 2.78 -13.46
N VAL A 7 -2.28 1.91 -13.63
CA VAL A 7 -0.93 2.12 -13.08
C VAL A 7 -0.25 3.33 -13.74
N ALA A 8 -0.33 3.45 -15.07
CA ALA A 8 0.22 4.59 -15.78
C ALA A 8 -0.40 5.93 -15.33
N LEU A 9 -1.72 5.96 -15.11
CA LEU A 9 -2.40 7.14 -14.58
C LEU A 9 -1.94 7.48 -13.14
N ALA A 10 -1.75 6.45 -12.30
CA ALA A 10 -1.24 6.63 -10.96
C ALA A 10 0.17 7.23 -10.98
N VAL A 11 1.07 6.70 -11.83
CA VAL A 11 2.43 7.23 -12.04
C VAL A 11 2.38 8.69 -12.51
N ALA A 12 1.49 9.01 -13.46
CA ALA A 12 1.34 10.37 -13.97
C ALA A 12 0.82 11.37 -12.93
N SER A 13 0.10 10.88 -11.92
CA SER A 13 -0.47 11.70 -10.85
C SER A 13 0.42 11.79 -9.60
N MET A 14 1.59 11.15 -9.60
CA MET A 14 2.50 11.15 -8.45
C MET A 14 3.10 12.54 -8.20
N SER A 15 3.45 12.80 -6.94
CA SER A 15 4.28 13.95 -6.62
C SER A 15 5.66 13.82 -7.28
N PRO A 16 6.34 14.94 -7.61
CA PRO A 16 7.67 14.91 -8.20
C PRO A 16 8.73 14.20 -7.34
N GLU A 17 8.54 14.18 -6.02
CA GLU A 17 9.41 13.47 -5.08
C GLU A 17 9.17 11.96 -5.13
N GLY A 18 7.91 11.54 -5.12
CA GLY A 18 7.53 10.13 -5.23
C GLY A 18 7.96 9.53 -6.56
N LEU A 19 7.82 10.27 -7.65
CA LEU A 19 8.27 9.83 -8.98
C LEU A 19 9.79 9.63 -9.03
N ARG A 20 10.57 10.57 -8.46
CA ARG A 20 12.03 10.45 -8.36
C ARG A 20 12.45 9.22 -7.55
N ALA A 21 11.80 8.98 -6.41
CA ALA A 21 12.07 7.80 -5.60
C ALA A 21 11.76 6.50 -6.37
N ALA A 22 10.63 6.44 -7.07
CA ALA A 22 10.26 5.28 -7.89
C ALA A 22 11.24 5.04 -9.05
N GLN A 23 11.72 6.10 -9.71
CA GLN A 23 12.74 6.01 -10.76
C GLN A 23 14.07 5.47 -10.23
N MET A 24 14.52 5.92 -9.07
CA MET A 24 15.75 5.42 -8.45
C MET A 24 15.64 3.93 -8.14
N GLU A 25 14.52 3.49 -7.58
CA GLU A 25 14.30 2.07 -7.25
C GLU A 25 14.15 1.22 -8.51
N ALA A 26 13.49 1.73 -9.55
CA ALA A 26 13.36 1.09 -10.86
C ALA A 26 14.73 0.82 -11.50
N VAL A 27 15.63 1.80 -11.48
CA VAL A 27 17.02 1.65 -11.97
C VAL A 27 17.77 0.59 -11.16
N LYS A 28 17.70 0.68 -9.82
CA LYS A 28 18.39 -0.24 -8.91
C LYS A 28 17.94 -1.69 -9.08
N ARG A 29 16.66 -1.92 -9.37
CA ARG A 29 16.06 -3.25 -9.48
C ARG A 29 15.90 -3.74 -10.91
N HIS A 30 16.36 -2.96 -11.90
CA HIS A 30 16.19 -3.24 -13.33
C HIS A 30 14.73 -3.48 -13.74
N MET A 31 13.82 -2.68 -13.20
CA MET A 31 12.37 -2.75 -13.42
C MET A 31 11.84 -1.47 -14.06
N THR A 32 10.60 -1.51 -14.55
CA THR A 32 9.91 -0.27 -14.96
C THR A 32 9.41 0.48 -13.73
N VAL A 33 9.19 1.79 -13.86
CA VAL A 33 8.61 2.61 -12.76
C VAL A 33 7.21 2.11 -12.43
N GLU A 34 6.45 1.73 -13.45
CA GLU A 34 5.12 1.16 -13.34
C GLU A 34 5.12 -0.13 -12.51
N ASP A 35 6.07 -1.04 -12.74
CA ASP A 35 6.19 -2.28 -11.97
C ASP A 35 6.53 -2.00 -10.50
N VAL A 36 7.44 -1.06 -10.23
CA VAL A 36 7.79 -0.65 -8.86
C VAL A 36 6.58 -0.07 -8.12
N VAL A 37 5.83 0.82 -8.78
CA VAL A 37 4.64 1.44 -8.20
C VAL A 37 3.53 0.42 -7.99
N LEU A 38 3.36 -0.51 -8.93
CA LEU A 38 2.41 -1.61 -8.79
C LEU A 38 2.74 -2.51 -7.59
N GLU A 39 4.00 -2.93 -7.45
CA GLU A 39 4.44 -3.74 -6.30
C GLU A 39 4.21 -3.01 -4.96
N ALA A 40 4.57 -1.73 -4.89
CA ALA A 40 4.39 -0.94 -3.66
C ALA A 40 2.90 -0.86 -3.28
N ASN A 41 2.02 -0.57 -4.24
CA ASN A 41 0.58 -0.51 -4.01
C ASN A 41 0.01 -1.87 -3.58
N LEU A 42 0.45 -2.95 -4.20
CA LEU A 42 0.02 -4.30 -3.83
C LEU A 42 0.47 -4.67 -2.41
N SER A 43 1.70 -4.31 -2.02
CA SER A 43 2.18 -4.50 -0.65
C SER A 43 1.36 -3.72 0.36
N MET A 44 1.05 -2.45 0.07
CA MET A 44 0.20 -1.63 0.95
C MET A 44 -1.19 -2.22 1.12
N VAL A 45 -1.82 -2.67 0.04
CA VAL A 45 -3.15 -3.31 0.09
C VAL A 45 -3.08 -4.60 0.90
N HIS A 46 -2.04 -5.42 0.70
CA HIS A 46 -1.82 -6.62 1.49
C HIS A 46 -1.72 -6.30 2.99
N ASP A 47 -0.92 -5.30 3.36
CA ASP A 47 -0.71 -4.93 4.77
C ASP A 47 -1.98 -4.38 5.41
N GLN A 48 -2.77 -3.60 4.67
CA GLN A 48 -4.08 -3.12 5.12
C GLN A 48 -5.06 -4.27 5.33
N LEU A 49 -5.13 -5.22 4.39
CA LEU A 49 -5.99 -6.40 4.53
C LEU A 49 -5.55 -7.28 5.70
N TYR A 50 -4.24 -7.44 5.88
CA TYR A 50 -3.68 -8.16 7.02
C TYR A 50 -4.08 -7.48 8.33
N ALA A 51 -3.92 -6.16 8.43
CA ALA A 51 -4.32 -5.40 9.63
C ALA A 51 -5.81 -5.55 9.94
N LEU A 52 -6.69 -5.43 8.93
CA LEU A 52 -8.14 -5.60 9.09
C LEU A 52 -8.53 -7.01 9.55
N ARG A 53 -7.83 -8.03 9.07
CA ARG A 53 -8.09 -9.42 9.47
C ARG A 53 -7.63 -9.71 10.90
N HIS A 54 -6.58 -9.04 11.37
CA HIS A 54 -5.96 -9.28 12.66
C HIS A 54 -6.28 -8.20 13.70
N THR A 55 -7.15 -7.24 13.39
CA THR A 55 -7.79 -6.39 14.39
C THR A 55 -8.60 -7.26 15.34
N SER A 56 -7.97 -7.63 16.46
CA SER A 56 -8.66 -8.23 17.58
C SER A 56 -9.50 -7.13 18.23
N PRO A 57 -10.83 -7.27 18.35
CA PRO A 57 -11.60 -6.35 19.17
C PRO A 57 -11.07 -6.46 20.60
N SER A 58 -10.43 -5.40 21.10
CA SER A 58 -10.10 -5.30 22.51
C SER A 58 -11.41 -5.15 23.27
N LEU A 59 -11.95 -6.26 23.77
CA LEU A 59 -12.97 -6.22 24.80
C LEU A 59 -12.31 -5.68 26.06
N THR A 60 -12.38 -4.36 26.24
CA THR A 60 -12.04 -3.74 27.50
C THR A 60 -13.13 -4.11 28.50
N VAL A 61 -12.85 -5.11 29.35
CA VAL A 61 -13.72 -5.42 30.49
C VAL A 61 -13.68 -4.22 31.42
N ILE A 62 -14.78 -3.47 31.50
CA ILE A 62 -14.96 -2.42 32.50
C ILE A 62 -15.28 -3.15 33.81
N GLU A 63 -14.27 -3.35 34.66
CA GLU A 63 -14.47 -3.82 36.02
C GLU A 63 -15.31 -2.78 36.79
N GLY A 64 -16.61 -3.07 36.99
CA GLY A 64 -17.50 -2.22 37.78
C GLY A 64 -18.97 -2.17 37.36
N GLY A 65 -19.35 -2.73 36.21
CA GLY A 65 -20.75 -2.78 35.78
C GLY A 65 -21.53 -3.87 36.53
N ARG A 66 -22.20 -3.51 37.62
CA ARG A 66 -23.17 -4.39 38.28
C ARG A 66 -24.38 -4.60 37.36
N ALA A 67 -24.65 -5.86 37.02
CA ALA A 67 -25.92 -6.32 36.42
C ALA A 67 -27.05 -6.30 37.45
#